data_AF-A0A4Y7LCH6-F1
#
_entry.id   AF-A0A4Y7LCH6-F1
#
_cell.length_a   1.000
_cell.length_b   1.000
_cell.length_c   1.000
_cell.angle_alpha   90.00
_cell.angle_beta   90.00
_cell.angle_gamma   90.00
#
_symmetry.space_group_name_H-M   'P 1'
#
loop_
_entity.id
_entity.type
_entity.pdbx_description
1 polymer ?
#
loop_
_entity_poly.entity_id
_entity_poly.type
_entity_poly.pdbx_seq_one_letter_code
_entity_poly.pdbx_strand_id
1 'polypeptide(L)'
;MQKENQSDPSGYFLIEDVFCNDLRDPDAVDYSEPIFDWLRSSEKEALEKWDWILSGPLQLKDKALLGDMKASHLPNFKAVDMHKIRFCDLSLRLGAGYMYCHQGNCKHLMVLRDMRLIHPEDEQNREAFPVLIFQLKTRFEKCSVCKICRATKVTVEDKWAQENPSYFCDNCYHLLHYNEDESLLYDDYAVYDYQHD
;
A
#
# COMPACT_ATOMS: atom_id res chain seq x y z
N MET A 1 -18.93 -14.71 11.76
CA MET A 1 -17.79 -13.84 11.39
C MET A 1 -18.16 -12.43 11.78
N GLN A 2 -17.43 -11.85 12.73
CA GLN A 2 -17.63 -10.47 13.20
C GLN A 2 -17.18 -9.50 12.09
N LYS A 3 -17.88 -8.36 12.00
CA LYS A 3 -17.74 -7.31 10.98
C LYS A 3 -16.28 -6.93 10.71
N GLU A 4 -15.71 -7.37 9.59
CA GLU A 4 -14.53 -6.78 8.94
C GLU A 4 -14.94 -5.47 8.24
N ASN A 5 -15.35 -4.47 9.01
CA ASN A 5 -15.74 -3.15 8.49
C ASN A 5 -15.14 -1.99 9.29
N GLN A 6 -14.14 -2.26 10.12
CA GLN A 6 -13.39 -1.21 10.80
C GLN A 6 -12.14 -0.91 9.98
N SER A 7 -12.25 0.13 9.14
CA SER A 7 -11.08 0.73 8.51
C SER A 7 -10.21 1.33 9.62
N ASP A 8 -8.98 0.86 9.75
CA ASP A 8 -8.01 1.44 10.68
C ASP A 8 -7.61 2.84 10.13
N PRO A 9 -7.90 3.93 10.87
CA PRO A 9 -7.65 5.29 10.39
C PRO A 9 -6.16 5.68 10.49
N SER A 10 -5.35 4.84 11.13
CA SER A 10 -3.95 5.15 11.42
C SER A 10 -3.09 5.03 10.17
N GLY A 11 -2.15 5.97 10.03
CA GLY A 11 -1.14 5.92 8.99
C GLY A 11 0.04 6.84 9.27
N TYR A 12 1.15 6.63 8.56
CA TYR A 12 2.31 7.51 8.62
C TYR A 12 3.11 7.49 7.33
N PHE A 13 3.83 8.58 7.07
CA PHE A 13 4.98 8.56 6.18
C PHE A 13 6.27 8.47 7.00
N LEU A 14 7.20 7.61 6.58
CA LEU A 14 8.58 7.64 7.08
C LEU A 14 9.48 8.17 5.96
N ILE A 15 9.98 9.39 6.18
CA ILE A 15 10.82 10.13 5.25
C ILE A 15 12.15 10.41 5.97
N GLU A 16 13.23 9.83 5.44
CA GLU A 16 14.53 9.78 6.11
C GLU A 16 14.40 9.21 7.55
N ASP A 17 14.61 10.03 8.57
CA ASP A 17 14.51 9.72 9.99
C ASP A 17 13.24 10.32 10.64
N VAL A 18 12.26 10.75 9.85
CA VAL A 18 11.06 11.44 10.34
C VAL A 18 9.79 10.64 10.09
N PHE A 19 9.13 10.23 11.18
CA PHE A 19 7.76 9.72 11.17
C PHE A 19 6.79 10.90 11.13
N CYS A 20 6.05 11.02 10.03
CA CYS A 20 4.94 11.96 9.89
C CYS A 20 3.65 11.19 10.15
N ASN A 21 3.15 11.20 11.40
CA ASN A 21 1.99 10.41 11.80
C ASN A 21 0.68 11.13 11.44
N ASP A 22 -0.26 10.40 10.85
CA ASP A 22 -1.59 10.92 10.54
C ASP A 22 -2.50 10.80 11.75
N LEU A 23 -2.50 11.84 12.58
CA LEU A 23 -3.33 11.94 13.78
C LEU A 23 -4.51 12.89 13.58
N ARG A 24 -4.99 13.03 12.33
CA ARG A 24 -6.17 13.86 12.03
C ARG A 24 -7.47 13.21 12.50
N ASP A 25 -7.50 11.88 12.53
CA ASP A 25 -8.59 11.12 13.14
C ASP A 25 -8.30 10.91 14.64
N PRO A 26 -9.24 11.22 15.55
CA PRO A 26 -9.05 11.00 17.00
C PRO A 26 -8.79 9.54 17.39
N ASP A 27 -9.25 8.58 16.60
CA ASP A 27 -9.07 7.14 16.85
C ASP A 27 -7.76 6.60 16.22
N ALA A 28 -6.98 7.46 15.53
CA ALA A 28 -5.70 7.07 14.94
C ALA A 28 -4.64 6.78 16.01
N VAL A 29 -3.90 5.70 15.79
CA VAL A 29 -2.82 5.25 16.66
C VAL A 29 -1.49 5.77 16.14
N ASP A 30 -0.67 6.30 17.04
CA ASP A 30 0.72 6.63 16.73
C ASP A 30 1.57 5.34 16.61
N TYR A 31 1.89 4.95 15.37
CA TYR A 31 2.72 3.78 15.10
C TYR A 31 4.22 4.00 15.31
N SER A 32 4.67 5.23 15.51
CA SER A 32 6.08 5.51 15.77
C SER A 32 6.48 5.17 17.22
N GLU A 33 5.56 5.29 18.19
CA GLU A 33 5.86 5.05 19.60
C GLU A 33 6.34 3.62 19.90
N PRO A 34 5.66 2.54 19.45
CA PRO A 34 6.16 1.18 19.66
C PRO A 34 7.55 0.95 19.03
N ILE A 35 7.85 1.63 17.93
CA ILE A 35 9.15 1.55 17.26
C ILE A 35 10.20 2.27 18.11
N PHE A 36 9.89 3.45 18.64
CA PHE A 36 10.79 4.19 19.52
C PHE A 36 11.04 3.45 20.83
N ASP A 37 10.01 2.84 21.43
CA ASP A 37 10.15 1.97 22.60
C ASP A 37 11.09 0.79 22.31
N TRP A 38 10.96 0.17 21.14
CA TRP A 38 11.86 -0.90 20.73
C TRP A 38 13.30 -0.38 20.52
N LEU A 39 13.49 0.76 19.85
CA LEU A 39 14.82 1.36 19.67
C LEU A 39 15.50 1.69 21.01
N ARG A 40 14.74 2.17 22.00
CA ARG A 40 15.22 2.47 23.35
C ARG A 40 15.54 1.21 24.17
N SER A 41 14.69 0.19 24.10
CA SER A 41 14.83 -1.03 24.92
C SER A 41 15.79 -2.06 24.33
N SER A 42 16.00 -2.03 23.01
CA SER A 42 16.83 -2.97 22.27
C SER A 42 17.99 -2.28 21.50
N GLU A 43 18.57 -1.21 22.06
CA GLU A 43 19.58 -0.37 21.38
C GLU A 43 20.72 -1.17 20.73
N LYS A 44 21.28 -2.15 21.44
CA LYS A 44 22.36 -3.00 20.92
C LYS A 44 21.91 -3.80 19.69
N GLU A 45 20.73 -4.42 19.75
CA GLU A 45 20.16 -5.19 18.65
C GLU A 45 19.83 -4.27 17.46
N ALA A 46 19.31 -3.08 17.74
CA ALA A 46 19.02 -2.07 16.73
C ALA A 46 20.30 -1.61 16.00
N LEU A 47 21.38 -1.36 16.74
CA LEU A 47 22.69 -1.01 16.16
C LEU A 47 23.24 -2.14 15.28
N GLU A 48 23.17 -3.38 15.74
CA GLU A 48 23.61 -4.55 14.95
C GLU A 48 22.82 -4.69 13.64
N LYS A 49 21.50 -4.51 13.70
CA LYS A 49 20.63 -4.51 12.52
C LYS A 49 20.92 -3.34 11.59
N TRP A 50 21.16 -2.15 12.14
CA TRP A 50 21.46 -0.95 11.36
C TRP A 50 22.81 -1.06 10.65
N ASP A 51 23.83 -1.58 11.33
CA ASP A 51 25.14 -1.87 10.73
C ASP A 51 25.03 -2.85 9.55
N TRP A 52 24.21 -3.88 9.71
CA TRP A 52 23.89 -4.82 8.63
C TRP A 52 23.23 -4.14 7.43
N ILE A 53 22.25 -3.24 7.68
CA ILE A 53 21.54 -2.51 6.62
C ILE A 53 22.50 -1.65 5.81
N LEU A 54 23.39 -0.91 6.49
CA LEU A 54 24.39 -0.05 5.83
C LEU A 54 25.45 -0.86 5.08
N SER A 55 25.85 -2.00 5.63
CA SER A 55 26.86 -2.87 5.03
C SER A 55 26.33 -3.65 3.82
N GLY A 56 25.01 -3.86 3.72
CA GLY A 56 24.37 -4.66 2.67
C GLY A 56 24.68 -6.17 2.73
N PRO A 57 24.02 -6.99 1.89
CA PRO A 57 24.25 -8.45 1.83
C PRO A 57 25.60 -8.87 1.17
N LEU A 58 26.40 -7.90 0.71
CA LEU A 58 27.70 -8.05 0.03
C LEU A 58 28.70 -7.19 0.84
N GLN A 59 29.81 -7.64 1.47
CA GLN A 59 30.59 -8.86 1.41
C GLN A 59 31.51 -8.97 2.66
N LEU A 60 31.89 -10.20 3.03
CA LEU A 60 33.08 -10.49 3.86
C LEU A 60 34.41 -10.07 3.18
N LYS A 61 34.42 -9.85 1.86
CA LYS A 61 35.62 -9.49 1.08
C LYS A 61 35.85 -7.97 0.97
N ASP A 62 34.79 -7.16 1.00
CA ASP A 62 34.90 -5.69 0.88
C ASP A 62 35.31 -5.02 2.21
N LYS A 63 34.98 -5.65 3.37
CA LYS A 63 35.44 -5.21 4.69
C LYS A 63 36.96 -5.17 4.85
N ALA A 64 37.70 -5.99 4.09
CA ALA A 64 39.16 -6.01 4.13
C ALA A 64 39.80 -4.82 3.39
N LEU A 65 39.07 -4.16 2.47
CA LEU A 65 39.61 -3.08 1.62
C LEU A 65 39.19 -1.67 2.08
N LEU A 66 37.98 -1.50 2.63
CA LEU A 66 37.42 -0.19 2.98
C LEU A 66 37.45 0.14 4.49
N GLY A 67 37.90 -0.81 5.32
CA GLY A 67 37.82 -0.69 6.77
C GLY A 67 36.40 -0.94 7.29
N ASP A 68 36.29 -1.40 8.54
CA ASP A 68 35.01 -1.71 9.19
C ASP A 68 34.31 -0.39 9.57
N MET A 69 33.48 0.15 8.67
CA MET A 69 32.75 1.39 8.91
C MET A 69 31.51 1.09 9.76
N LYS A 70 31.74 0.70 11.02
CA LYS A 70 30.65 0.44 11.96
C LYS A 70 29.79 1.67 12.14
N ALA A 71 28.48 1.49 12.09
CA ALA A 71 27.57 2.56 12.50
C ALA A 71 27.86 2.92 13.97
N SER A 72 28.32 4.15 14.21
CA SER A 72 28.61 4.63 15.56
C SER A 72 27.35 5.06 16.32
N HIS A 73 26.26 5.32 15.60
CA HIS A 73 24.99 5.76 16.14
C HIS A 73 23.84 5.36 15.22
N LEU A 74 22.66 5.16 15.81
CA LEU A 74 21.41 5.02 15.08
C LEU A 74 21.00 6.39 14.50
N PRO A 75 20.18 6.41 13.42
CA PRO A 75 19.51 7.63 13.00
C PRO A 75 18.71 8.23 14.15
N ASN A 76 18.66 9.56 14.21
CA ASN A 76 17.90 10.25 15.24
C ASN A 76 16.42 10.32 14.84
N PHE A 77 15.72 9.20 14.99
CA PHE A 77 14.33 9.13 14.61
C PHE A 77 13.46 10.08 15.45
N LYS A 78 12.58 10.81 14.77
CA LYS A 78 11.63 11.74 15.39
C LYS A 78 10.24 11.58 14.80
N ALA A 79 9.22 11.88 15.60
CA ALA A 79 7.82 11.91 15.16
C ALA A 79 7.29 13.34 15.10
N VAL A 80 6.43 13.61 14.12
CA VAL A 80 5.73 14.87 13.92
C VAL A 80 4.30 14.61 13.47
N ASP A 81 3.39 15.53 13.80
CA ASP A 81 2.04 15.51 13.27
C ASP A 81 2.05 15.82 11.78
N MET A 82 1.58 14.88 10.95
CA MET A 82 1.60 15.00 9.49
C MET A 82 0.92 16.28 8.99
N HIS A 83 -0.19 16.69 9.61
CA HIS A 83 -0.95 17.87 9.20
C HIS A 83 -0.27 19.21 9.56
N LYS A 84 0.80 19.19 10.35
CA LYS A 84 1.54 20.38 10.79
C LYS A 84 2.87 20.58 10.06
N ILE A 85 3.29 19.62 9.22
CA ILE A 85 4.55 19.66 8.50
C ILE A 85 4.32 19.76 6.99
N ARG A 86 5.24 20.42 6.28
CA ARG A 86 5.23 20.49 4.81
C ARG A 86 6.48 19.81 4.26
N PHE A 87 6.45 19.44 2.98
CA PHE A 87 7.61 18.86 2.32
C PHE A 87 8.87 19.75 2.37
N CYS A 88 8.72 21.09 2.35
CA CYS A 88 9.85 22.01 2.48
C CYS A 88 10.49 22.03 3.88
N ASP A 89 9.82 21.47 4.88
CA ASP A 89 10.31 21.37 6.26
C ASP A 89 11.05 20.03 6.51
N LEU A 90 11.10 19.15 5.49
CA LEU A 90 11.75 17.84 5.53
C LEU A 90 13.03 17.82 4.68
N SER A 91 13.99 17.01 5.10
CA SER A 91 15.15 16.65 4.28
C SER A 91 14.73 15.60 3.26
N LEU A 92 14.86 15.91 1.97
CA LEU A 92 14.39 15.05 0.87
C LEU A 92 15.53 14.75 -0.09
N ARG A 93 15.59 13.51 -0.57
CA ARG A 93 16.50 13.04 -1.61
C ARG A 93 15.70 12.56 -2.82
N LEU A 94 16.01 13.12 -3.98
CA LEU A 94 15.37 12.71 -5.23
C LEU A 94 15.75 11.26 -5.57
N GLY A 95 14.76 10.49 -5.99
CA GLY A 95 14.91 9.07 -6.31
C GLY A 95 15.03 8.14 -5.10
N ALA A 96 15.08 8.67 -3.87
CA ALA A 96 15.07 7.85 -2.67
C ALA A 96 13.68 7.25 -2.42
N GLY A 97 13.68 6.02 -1.91
CA GLY A 97 12.48 5.31 -1.48
C GLY A 97 12.11 5.65 -0.04
N TYR A 98 10.87 6.07 0.16
CA TYR A 98 10.25 6.38 1.45
C TYR A 98 9.07 5.44 1.71
N MET A 99 8.69 5.27 2.98
CA MET A 99 7.58 4.39 3.34
C MET A 99 6.32 5.20 3.58
N TYR A 100 5.20 4.73 3.04
CA TYR A 100 3.87 5.11 3.46
C TYR A 100 3.16 3.89 4.02
N CYS A 101 2.63 3.99 5.23
CA CYS A 101 1.84 2.94 5.87
C CYS A 101 0.45 3.48 6.17
N HIS A 102 -0.60 2.72 5.85
CA HIS A 102 -1.99 3.03 6.18
C HIS A 102 -2.80 1.77 6.44
N GLN A 103 -3.99 1.90 7.02
CA GLN A 103 -4.92 0.79 7.29
C GLN A 103 -4.27 -0.35 8.08
N GLY A 104 -3.53 -0.03 9.15
CA GLY A 104 -2.91 -1.05 9.99
C GLY A 104 -1.58 -1.58 9.48
N ASN A 105 -1.56 -2.11 8.27
CA ASN A 105 -0.41 -2.87 7.75
C ASN A 105 -0.15 -2.70 6.26
N CYS A 106 -0.90 -1.86 5.56
CA CYS A 106 -0.74 -1.65 4.14
C CYS A 106 0.46 -0.72 3.87
N LYS A 107 1.55 -1.29 3.37
CA LYS A 107 2.83 -0.61 3.17
C LYS A 107 3.07 -0.32 1.69
N HIS A 108 3.38 0.92 1.37
CA HIS A 108 3.66 1.40 0.04
C HIS A 108 5.00 2.13 -0.02
N LEU A 109 5.73 1.87 -1.11
CA LEU A 109 6.91 2.65 -1.44
C LEU A 109 6.48 3.97 -2.09
N MET A 110 6.86 5.08 -1.47
CA MET A 110 6.73 6.42 -2.03
C MET A 110 8.10 6.87 -2.54
N VAL A 111 8.15 7.52 -3.71
CA VAL A 111 9.39 8.05 -4.27
C VAL A 111 9.16 9.48 -4.74
N LEU A 112 10.02 10.40 -4.31
CA LEU A 112 10.08 11.74 -4.87
C LEU A 112 10.94 11.69 -6.13
N ARG A 113 10.28 11.61 -7.29
CA ARG A 113 10.95 11.38 -8.58
C ARG A 113 11.69 12.60 -9.09
N ASP A 114 11.09 13.77 -8.96
CA ASP A 114 11.60 15.01 -9.51
C ASP A 114 11.15 16.20 -8.65
N MET A 115 11.91 17.29 -8.71
CA MET A 115 11.61 18.57 -8.09
C MET A 115 12.14 19.70 -8.97
N ARG A 116 11.25 20.61 -9.35
CA ARG A 116 11.58 21.76 -10.18
C ARG A 116 10.86 23.02 -9.70
N LEU A 117 11.37 24.17 -10.12
CA LEU A 117 10.68 25.45 -9.93
C LEU A 117 9.39 25.48 -10.76
N ILE A 118 8.39 26.21 -10.25
CA ILE A 118 7.15 26.45 -10.97
C ILE A 118 7.43 27.24 -12.26
N HIS A 119 6.92 26.72 -13.37
CA HIS A 119 7.01 27.32 -14.70
C HIS A 119 5.75 28.14 -14.97
N PRO A 120 5.80 29.21 -15.80
CA PRO A 120 4.60 30.00 -16.14
C PRO A 120 3.47 29.21 -16.81
N GLU A 121 3.77 28.07 -17.43
CA GLU A 121 2.78 27.18 -18.05
C GLU A 121 2.18 26.15 -17.07
N ASP A 122 2.70 26.08 -15.84
CA ASP A 122 2.11 25.21 -14.82
C ASP A 122 0.81 25.81 -14.28
N GLU A 123 -0.01 24.95 -13.65
CA GLU A 123 -1.15 25.39 -12.87
C GLU A 123 -0.70 26.33 -11.75
N GLN A 124 -1.16 27.58 -11.80
CA GLN A 124 -0.80 28.63 -10.84
C GLN A 124 -1.74 28.64 -9.63
N ASN A 125 -2.94 28.06 -9.76
CA ASN A 125 -3.86 27.93 -8.65
C ASN A 125 -3.40 26.83 -7.70
N ARG A 126 -3.03 27.22 -6.47
CA ARG A 126 -2.59 26.28 -5.43
C ARG A 126 -3.68 25.29 -5.02
N GLU A 127 -4.94 25.66 -5.13
CA GLU A 127 -6.08 24.80 -4.78
C GLU A 127 -6.32 23.68 -5.81
N ALA A 128 -5.73 23.78 -7.00
CA ALA A 128 -5.80 22.72 -8.01
C ALA A 128 -4.84 21.56 -7.73
N PHE A 129 -3.96 21.69 -6.72
CA PHE A 129 -3.08 20.62 -6.26
C PHE A 129 -3.71 19.84 -5.08
N PRO A 130 -3.41 18.54 -4.92
CA PRO A 130 -2.51 17.72 -5.73
C PRO A 130 -3.07 17.37 -7.11
N VAL A 131 -2.24 17.45 -8.15
CA VAL A 131 -2.62 17.11 -9.54
C VAL A 131 -2.33 15.65 -9.81
N LEU A 132 -3.35 14.92 -10.26
CA LEU A 132 -3.22 13.51 -10.61
C LEU A 132 -2.62 13.35 -12.01
N ILE A 133 -1.30 13.18 -12.07
CA ILE A 133 -0.54 13.09 -13.34
C ILE A 133 -0.68 11.73 -14.04
N PHE A 134 -1.02 10.69 -13.28
CA PHE A 134 -1.17 9.33 -13.79
C PHE A 134 -2.13 8.56 -12.90
N GLN A 135 -3.13 7.93 -13.53
CA GLN A 135 -3.94 6.89 -12.93
C GLN A 135 -3.78 5.65 -13.78
N LEU A 136 -3.44 4.52 -13.16
CA LEU A 136 -3.53 3.26 -13.86
C LEU A 136 -5.00 3.03 -14.22
N LYS A 137 -5.30 2.78 -15.50
CA LYS A 137 -6.65 2.36 -15.88
C LYS A 137 -6.89 0.97 -15.32
N THR A 138 -7.78 0.86 -14.34
CA THR A 138 -8.29 -0.42 -13.85
C THR A 138 -8.82 -1.22 -15.04
N ARG A 139 -8.29 -2.42 -15.23
CA ARG A 139 -8.82 -3.34 -16.25
C ARG A 139 -9.86 -4.20 -15.56
N PHE A 140 -11.09 -4.13 -16.03
CA PHE A 140 -12.17 -4.98 -15.53
C PHE A 140 -12.05 -6.36 -16.18
N GLU A 141 -12.28 -7.41 -15.39
CA GLU A 141 -12.48 -8.72 -15.95
C GLU A 141 -13.77 -8.77 -16.77
N LYS A 142 -13.66 -9.36 -17.97
CA LYS A 142 -14.83 -9.64 -18.79
C LYS A 142 -15.41 -10.98 -18.38
N CYS A 143 -16.72 -11.13 -18.55
CA CYS A 143 -17.39 -12.41 -18.35
C CYS A 143 -16.68 -13.52 -19.13
N SER A 144 -16.30 -14.60 -18.44
CA SER A 144 -15.60 -15.75 -18.99
C SER A 144 -16.41 -16.48 -20.07
N VAL A 145 -17.73 -16.37 -20.06
CA VAL A 145 -18.63 -16.99 -21.07
C VAL A 145 -18.74 -16.14 -22.33
N CYS A 146 -19.29 -14.92 -22.23
CA CYS A 146 -19.54 -14.12 -23.44
C CYS A 146 -18.32 -13.34 -23.93
N LYS A 147 -17.29 -13.13 -23.08
CA LYS A 147 -16.11 -12.30 -23.33
C LYS A 147 -16.41 -10.87 -23.83
N ILE A 148 -17.66 -10.40 -23.64
CA ILE A 148 -18.16 -9.09 -24.08
C ILE A 148 -18.46 -8.20 -22.87
N CYS A 149 -19.39 -8.63 -22.02
CA CYS A 149 -19.84 -7.88 -20.86
C CYS A 149 -18.81 -7.91 -19.74
N ARG A 150 -18.83 -6.88 -18.88
CA ARG A 150 -18.06 -6.86 -17.63
C ARG A 150 -18.60 -7.92 -16.68
N ALA A 151 -17.71 -8.55 -15.93
CA ALA A 151 -18.11 -9.47 -14.88
C ALA A 151 -18.63 -8.72 -13.65
N THR A 152 -19.71 -9.20 -13.07
CA THR A 152 -20.32 -8.69 -11.83
C THR A 152 -20.29 -9.74 -10.72
N LYS A 153 -20.01 -11.00 -11.08
CA LYS A 153 -19.95 -12.14 -10.17
C LYS A 153 -18.72 -12.98 -10.44
N VAL A 154 -18.21 -13.60 -9.38
CA VAL A 154 -17.16 -14.61 -9.46
C VAL A 154 -17.62 -15.87 -8.74
N THR A 155 -17.49 -17.02 -9.40
CA THR A 155 -17.75 -18.33 -8.81
C THR A 155 -16.45 -19.07 -8.55
N VAL A 156 -16.43 -19.86 -7.47
CA VAL A 156 -15.29 -20.69 -7.06
C VAL A 156 -15.79 -22.11 -6.79
N GLU A 157 -15.04 -23.10 -7.28
CA GLU A 157 -15.43 -24.53 -7.29
C GLU A 157 -16.74 -24.81 -8.03
N ASP A 158 -17.05 -24.01 -9.04
CA ASP A 158 -18.23 -24.18 -9.87
C ASP A 158 -18.02 -25.27 -10.92
N LYS A 159 -18.69 -26.41 -10.72
CA LYS A 159 -18.52 -27.62 -11.55
C LYS A 159 -18.88 -27.44 -13.02
N TRP A 160 -19.70 -26.45 -13.38
CA TRP A 160 -20.09 -26.19 -14.77
C TRP A 160 -19.35 -24.99 -15.38
N ALA A 161 -18.57 -24.25 -14.59
CA ALA A 161 -17.68 -23.23 -15.10
C ALA A 161 -16.48 -23.85 -15.84
N GLN A 162 -16.00 -23.13 -16.85
CA GLN A 162 -14.84 -23.55 -17.64
C GLN A 162 -13.50 -23.30 -16.90
N GLU A 163 -13.48 -22.33 -16.01
CA GLU A 163 -12.30 -21.85 -15.27
C GLU A 163 -12.64 -21.79 -13.77
N ASN A 164 -11.64 -21.78 -12.90
CA ASN A 164 -11.82 -21.63 -11.45
C ASN A 164 -10.70 -20.75 -10.88
N PRO A 165 -10.99 -19.54 -10.36
CA PRO A 165 -12.29 -18.87 -10.34
C PRO A 165 -12.81 -18.50 -11.74
N SER A 166 -14.15 -18.45 -11.92
CA SER A 166 -14.79 -18.01 -13.17
C SER A 166 -15.61 -16.74 -12.98
N TYR A 167 -15.52 -15.83 -13.95
CA TYR A 167 -16.13 -14.51 -13.89
C TYR A 167 -17.37 -14.45 -14.79
N PHE A 168 -18.48 -13.92 -14.28
CA PHE A 168 -19.74 -13.86 -15.01
C PHE A 168 -20.34 -12.47 -15.00
N CYS A 169 -20.95 -12.05 -16.11
CA CYS A 169 -21.96 -11.00 -16.07
C CYS A 169 -23.29 -11.58 -15.58
N ASP A 170 -24.20 -10.73 -15.09
CA ASP A 170 -25.47 -11.18 -14.52
C ASP A 170 -26.27 -12.09 -15.46
N ASN A 171 -26.34 -11.77 -16.75
CA ASN A 171 -27.06 -12.58 -17.73
C ASN A 171 -26.45 -13.98 -17.91
N CYS A 172 -25.13 -14.07 -18.09
CA CYS A 172 -24.47 -15.37 -18.28
C CYS A 172 -24.49 -16.20 -16.99
N TYR A 173 -24.40 -15.54 -15.84
CA TYR A 173 -24.57 -16.20 -14.54
C TYR A 173 -25.98 -16.79 -14.43
N HIS A 174 -27.02 -15.98 -14.70
CA HIS A 174 -28.40 -16.43 -14.62
C HIS A 174 -28.67 -17.61 -15.57
N LEU A 175 -28.24 -17.52 -16.83
CA LEU A 175 -28.46 -18.57 -17.83
C LEU A 175 -27.79 -19.91 -17.49
N LEU A 176 -26.68 -19.89 -16.76
CA LEU A 176 -25.96 -21.12 -16.39
C LEU A 176 -26.48 -21.74 -15.08
N HIS A 177 -26.93 -20.90 -14.15
CA HIS A 177 -27.19 -21.33 -12.77
C HIS A 177 -28.67 -21.38 -12.39
N TYR A 178 -29.58 -20.77 -13.16
CA TYR A 178 -30.99 -20.67 -12.82
C TYR A 178 -31.88 -21.41 -13.83
N ASN A 179 -32.94 -22.00 -13.30
CA ASN A 179 -34.07 -22.55 -14.06
C ASN A 179 -35.03 -21.44 -14.52
N GLU A 180 -36.00 -21.80 -15.37
CA GLU A 180 -37.08 -20.90 -15.82
C GLU A 180 -37.96 -20.39 -14.67
N ASP A 181 -38.02 -21.11 -13.55
CA ASP A 181 -38.77 -20.74 -12.35
C ASP A 181 -37.95 -19.93 -11.32
N GLU A 182 -36.78 -19.43 -11.73
CA GLU A 182 -35.84 -18.68 -10.90
C GLU A 182 -35.23 -19.48 -9.72
N SER A 183 -35.35 -20.82 -9.74
CA SER A 183 -34.63 -21.68 -8.79
C SER A 183 -33.20 -21.97 -9.27
N LEU A 184 -32.26 -22.12 -8.32
CA LEU A 184 -30.90 -22.54 -8.65
C LEU A 184 -30.89 -24.01 -9.13
N LEU A 185 -30.21 -24.27 -10.23
CA LEU A 185 -29.96 -25.62 -10.78
C LEU A 185 -29.10 -26.46 -9.83
N TYR A 186 -28.17 -25.81 -9.13
CA TYR A 186 -27.25 -26.39 -8.15
C TYR A 186 -26.69 -25.27 -7.26
N ASP A 187 -26.20 -25.62 -6.07
CA ASP A 187 -25.72 -24.69 -5.05
C ASP A 187 -24.42 -25.15 -4.36
N ASP A 188 -23.74 -26.16 -4.93
CA ASP A 188 -22.49 -26.74 -4.42
C ASP A 188 -21.23 -25.94 -4.80
N TYR A 189 -21.34 -24.61 -4.88
CA TYR A 189 -20.23 -23.70 -5.20
C TYR A 189 -20.37 -22.37 -4.44
N ALA A 190 -19.27 -21.62 -4.34
CA ALA A 190 -19.29 -20.29 -3.74
C ALA A 190 -19.46 -19.22 -4.82
N VAL A 191 -20.32 -18.24 -4.57
CA VAL A 191 -20.51 -17.06 -5.43
C VAL A 191 -20.29 -15.78 -4.63
N TYR A 192 -19.54 -14.85 -5.22
CA TYR A 192 -19.27 -13.54 -4.66
C TYR A 192 -19.57 -12.46 -5.69
N ASP A 193 -20.02 -11.30 -5.23
CA ASP A 193 -20.10 -10.13 -6.10
C ASP A 193 -18.68 -9.64 -6.41
N TYR A 194 -18.40 -9.47 -7.70
CA TYR A 194 -17.14 -8.95 -8.19
C TYR A 194 -17.27 -7.43 -8.35
N GLN A 195 -16.91 -6.71 -7.29
CA GLN A 195 -16.88 -5.25 -7.28
C GLN A 195 -15.61 -4.74 -7.97
N HIS A 196 -15.74 -3.62 -8.65
CA HIS A 196 -14.76 -3.10 -9.62
C HIS A 196 -13.89 -1.95 -9.09
N ASP A 197 -13.87 -1.76 -7.78
CA ASP A 197 -13.20 -0.62 -7.13
C ASP A 197 -11.69 -0.84 -6.98
#